data_AF-A0AAX4PA32-F1
#
_entry.id   AF-A0AAX4PA32-F1
#
_cell.length_a   1.000
_cell.length_b   1.000
_cell.length_c   1.000
_cell.angle_alpha   90.00
_cell.angle_beta   90.00
_cell.angle_gamma   90.00
#
_symmetry.space_group_name_H-M   'P 1'
#
loop_
_entity.id
_entity.type
_entity.pdbx_description
1 polymer ?
#
loop_
_entity_poly.entity_id
_entity_poly.type
_entity_poly.pdbx_seq_one_letter_code
_entity_poly.pdbx_strand_id
1 'polypeptide(L)'
;MNVNAVLQPAVQFQHLSQEVRTQNLLQSIKTKEMREPLLAVQNILAQNRTLAYDIVLNQHMPTVERLTHSNLLIQRFDGNLKQVVEIYKKMGEDVQAMVDELRQQEQQEG
;
A
#
# COMPACT_ATOMS: atom_id res chain seq x y z
N MET A 1 -14.46 35.18 -21.60
CA MET A 1 -14.44 34.75 -20.18
C MET A 1 -14.55 33.24 -20.17
N ASN A 2 -13.49 32.56 -19.71
CA ASN A 2 -13.31 31.12 -19.80
C ASN A 2 -13.25 30.58 -18.36
N VAL A 3 -14.25 29.82 -17.92
CA VAL A 3 -14.28 29.24 -16.55
C VAL A 3 -14.87 27.82 -16.51
N ASN A 4 -15.10 27.16 -17.64
CA ASN A 4 -15.64 25.80 -17.68
C ASN A 4 -14.60 24.76 -18.09
N ALA A 5 -13.43 24.82 -17.46
CA ALA A 5 -12.49 23.70 -17.43
C ALA A 5 -12.50 23.10 -16.03
N VAL A 6 -13.63 22.50 -15.63
CA VAL A 6 -13.63 21.53 -14.53
C VAL A 6 -12.88 20.30 -15.06
N LEU A 7 -11.56 20.35 -14.95
CA LEU A 7 -10.69 19.19 -15.10
C LEU A 7 -10.98 18.25 -13.93
N GLN A 8 -11.98 17.39 -14.09
CA GLN A 8 -12.05 16.15 -13.32
C GLN A 8 -11.25 15.10 -14.10
N PRO A 9 -10.08 14.64 -13.61
CA PRO A 9 -9.62 13.33 -14.02
C PRO A 9 -10.62 12.33 -13.43
N ALA A 10 -11.31 11.62 -14.30
CA ALA A 10 -12.03 10.41 -13.91
C ALA A 10 -11.00 9.46 -13.28
N VAL A 11 -10.98 9.39 -11.95
CA VAL A 11 -10.20 8.38 -11.24
C VAL A 11 -10.93 7.05 -11.42
N GLN A 12 -10.78 6.47 -12.61
CA GLN A 12 -11.29 5.16 -12.94
C GLN A 12 -10.38 4.14 -12.26
N PHE A 13 -10.68 3.81 -11.00
CA PHE A 13 -9.94 2.78 -10.30
C PHE A 13 -10.27 1.41 -10.92
N GLN A 14 -9.37 0.90 -11.76
CA GLN A 14 -9.45 -0.44 -12.34
C GLN A 14 -9.17 -1.50 -11.25
N HIS A 15 -10.17 -1.79 -10.41
CA HIS A 15 -10.00 -2.64 -9.22
C HIS A 15 -9.86 -4.14 -9.55
N LEU A 16 -10.73 -4.69 -10.40
CA LEU A 16 -10.82 -6.15 -10.62
C LEU A 16 -9.59 -6.76 -11.32
N SER A 17 -8.99 -6.06 -12.30
CA SER A 17 -7.80 -6.57 -13.01
C SER A 17 -6.54 -6.55 -12.15
N GLN A 18 -6.51 -5.72 -11.11
CA GLN A 18 -5.33 -5.52 -10.30
C GLN A 18 -5.22 -6.57 -9.19
N GLU A 19 -6.34 -6.98 -8.60
CA GLU A 19 -6.37 -8.04 -7.56
C GLU A 19 -5.89 -9.39 -8.10
N VAL A 20 -6.35 -9.79 -9.30
CA VAL A 20 -5.93 -11.04 -9.94
C VAL A 20 -4.43 -11.03 -10.26
N ARG A 21 -3.90 -9.91 -10.78
CA ARG A 21 -2.47 -9.76 -11.05
C ARG A 21 -1.63 -9.83 -9.77
N THR A 22 -2.10 -9.18 -8.71
CA THR A 22 -1.44 -9.19 -7.39
C THR A 22 -1.42 -10.59 -6.79
N GLN A 23 -2.51 -11.35 -6.86
CA GLN A 23 -2.56 -12.72 -6.36
C GLN A 23 -1.58 -13.63 -7.10
N ASN A 24 -1.53 -13.53 -8.44
CA ASN A 24 -0.58 -14.31 -9.24
C ASN A 24 0.88 -13.98 -8.90
N LEU A 25 1.21 -12.71 -8.66
CA LEU A 25 2.54 -12.29 -8.23
C LEU A 25 2.89 -12.83 -6.84
N LEU A 26 1.98 -12.76 -5.86
CA LEU A 26 2.21 -13.29 -4.52
C LEU A 26 2.39 -14.81 -4.50
N GLN A 27 1.68 -15.53 -5.37
CA GLN A 27 1.85 -16.98 -5.52
C GLN A 27 3.23 -17.36 -6.08
N SER A 28 3.87 -16.48 -6.84
CA SER A 28 5.21 -16.72 -7.39
C SER A 28 6.33 -16.67 -6.33
N ILE A 29 6.06 -16.10 -5.16
CA ILE A 29 7.02 -15.95 -4.05
C ILE A 29 7.09 -17.27 -3.28
N LYS A 30 8.25 -17.93 -3.31
CA LYS A 30 8.44 -19.28 -2.76
C LYS A 30 8.49 -19.33 -1.23
N THR A 31 9.03 -18.29 -0.59
CA THR A 31 9.20 -18.25 0.87
C THR A 31 7.99 -17.61 1.53
N LYS A 32 7.49 -18.25 2.59
CA LYS A 32 6.33 -17.77 3.36
C LYS A 32 6.67 -16.44 4.03
N GLU A 33 7.89 -16.33 4.51
CA GLU A 33 8.50 -15.20 5.21
C GLU A 33 8.51 -13.94 4.34
N MET A 34 8.62 -14.07 3.02
CA MET A 34 8.50 -12.94 2.09
C MET A 34 7.07 -12.72 1.61
N ARG A 35 6.29 -13.81 1.46
CA ARG A 35 4.93 -13.76 0.93
C ARG A 35 3.96 -13.08 1.90
N GLU A 36 4.01 -13.43 3.18
CA GLU A 36 3.06 -12.94 4.19
C GLU A 36 3.16 -11.42 4.40
N PRO A 37 4.35 -10.82 4.57
CA PRO A 37 4.47 -9.38 4.69
C PRO A 37 3.96 -8.64 3.45
N LEU A 38 4.23 -9.16 2.25
CA LEU A 38 3.75 -8.56 1.00
C LEU A 38 2.23 -8.68 0.84
N LEU A 39 1.62 -9.78 1.31
CA LEU A 39 0.17 -9.90 1.38
C LEU A 39 -0.42 -8.86 2.35
N ALA A 40 0.22 -8.64 3.51
CA ALA A 40 -0.20 -7.60 4.46
C ALA A 40 -0.13 -6.20 3.83
N VAL A 41 0.96 -5.88 3.12
CA VAL A 41 1.08 -4.62 2.36
C VAL A 41 -0.07 -4.47 1.35
N GLN A 42 -0.38 -5.51 0.59
CA GLN A 42 -1.46 -5.46 -0.41
C GLN A 42 -2.83 -5.20 0.22
N ASN A 43 -3.10 -5.84 1.36
CA ASN A 43 -4.33 -5.60 2.12
C ASN A 43 -4.42 -4.14 2.62
N ILE A 44 -3.31 -3.58 3.11
CA ILE A 44 -3.26 -2.17 3.55
C ILE A 44 -3.46 -1.22 2.36
N LEU A 45 -2.83 -1.49 1.22
CA LEU A 45 -3.01 -0.69 -0.01
C LEU A 45 -4.43 -0.77 -0.58
N ALA A 46 -5.11 -1.91 -0.43
CA ALA A 46 -6.52 -2.03 -0.78
C ALA A 46 -7.39 -1.14 0.13
N GLN A 47 -7.16 -1.15 1.45
CA GLN A 47 -7.85 -0.26 2.38
C GLN A 47 -7.61 1.22 2.05
N ASN A 48 -6.36 1.59 1.72
CA ASN A 48 -6.04 2.97 1.35
C ASN A 48 -6.72 3.43 0.07
N ARG A 49 -6.96 2.54 -0.90
CA ARG A 49 -7.76 2.89 -2.09
C ARG A 49 -9.20 3.23 -1.73
N THR A 50 -9.83 2.45 -0.85
CA THR A 50 -11.17 2.76 -0.34
C THR A 50 -11.20 4.09 0.40
N LEU A 51 -10.23 4.33 1.30
CA LEU A 51 -10.13 5.59 2.03
C LEU A 51 -9.94 6.79 1.09
N ALA A 52 -9.10 6.65 0.06
CA ALA A 52 -8.90 7.71 -0.94
C ALA A 52 -10.19 8.02 -1.69
N TYR A 53 -10.96 7.00 -2.08
CA TYR A 53 -12.26 7.19 -2.71
C TYR A 53 -13.23 7.96 -1.80
N ASP A 54 -13.33 7.57 -0.52
CA ASP A 54 -14.22 8.22 0.44
C ASP A 54 -13.81 9.68 0.73
N ILE A 55 -12.50 9.96 0.81
CA ILE A 55 -11.98 11.32 0.97
C ILE A 55 -12.37 12.18 -0.25
N VAL A 56 -12.16 11.67 -1.46
CA VAL A 56 -12.52 12.39 -2.69
C VAL A 56 -14.02 12.63 -2.76
N LEU A 57 -14.85 11.64 -2.40
CA LEU A 57 -16.31 11.78 -2.38
C LEU A 57 -16.76 12.89 -1.41
N ASN A 58 -16.15 12.94 -0.22
CA ASN A 58 -16.44 13.95 0.78
C ASN A 58 -15.99 15.36 0.36
N GLN A 59 -14.91 15.47 -0.42
CA GLN A 59 -14.45 16.75 -0.97
C GLN A 59 -15.40 17.32 -2.03
N HIS A 60 -16.08 16.47 -2.81
CA HIS A 60 -17.02 16.91 -3.86
C HIS A 60 -18.35 17.42 -3.30
N MET A 61 -18.70 17.05 -2.06
CA MET A 61 -19.89 17.54 -1.36
C MET A 61 -19.49 18.04 0.05
N PRO A 62 -18.82 19.19 0.15
CA PRO A 62 -18.22 19.63 1.40
C PRO A 62 -19.28 20.16 2.36
N THR A 63 -19.49 19.43 3.46
CA THR A 63 -20.12 19.96 4.69
C THR A 63 -19.10 19.96 5.82
N VAL A 64 -19.33 20.71 6.89
CA VAL A 64 -18.43 20.74 8.06
C VAL A 64 -18.21 19.33 8.63
N GLU A 65 -19.27 18.54 8.72
CA GLU A 65 -19.22 17.15 9.18
C GLU A 65 -18.38 16.28 8.25
N ARG A 66 -18.53 16.43 6.93
CA ARG A 66 -17.77 15.65 5.93
C ARG A 66 -16.30 16.04 5.86
N LEU A 67 -15.97 17.31 6.07
CA LEU A 67 -14.59 17.77 6.17
C LEU A 67 -13.92 17.23 7.45
N THR A 68 -14.64 17.28 8.58
CA THR A 68 -14.18 16.68 9.85
C THR A 68 -13.97 15.17 9.72
N HIS A 69 -14.92 14.47 9.09
CA HIS A 69 -14.80 13.05 8.81
C HIS A 69 -13.63 12.74 7.87
N SER A 70 -13.42 13.56 6.83
CA SER A 70 -12.28 13.41 5.91
C SER A 70 -10.93 13.52 6.62
N ASN A 71 -10.80 14.38 7.65
CA ASN A 71 -9.57 14.45 8.44
C ASN A 71 -9.27 13.12 9.15
N LEU A 72 -10.28 12.44 9.70
CA LEU A 72 -10.10 11.12 10.31
C LEU A 72 -9.69 10.07 9.27
N LEU A 73 -10.29 10.11 8.07
CA LEU A 73 -9.93 9.21 6.98
C LEU A 73 -8.49 9.45 6.50
N ILE A 74 -8.06 10.71 6.41
CA ILE A 74 -6.69 11.09 6.03
C ILE A 74 -5.67 10.60 7.08
N GLN A 75 -5.97 10.76 8.37
CA GLN A 75 -5.11 10.24 9.44
C GLN A 75 -4.97 8.72 9.36
N ARG A 76 -6.06 8.00 9.07
CA ARG A 76 -6.02 6.54 8.88
C ARG A 76 -5.22 6.16 7.63
N PHE A 77 -5.38 6.91 6.54
CA PHE A 77 -4.62 6.71 5.31
C PHE A 77 -3.11 6.87 5.54
N ASP A 78 -2.70 7.93 6.25
CA ASP A 78 -1.31 8.17 6.66
C ASP A 78 -0.77 7.07 7.57
N GLY A 79 -1.54 6.65 8.57
CA GLY A 79 -1.18 5.55 9.46
C GLY A 79 -0.95 4.23 8.71
N ASN A 80 -1.78 3.93 7.72
CA ASN A 80 -1.63 2.78 6.84
C ASN A 80 -0.34 2.86 6.00
N LEU A 81 0.01 4.03 5.46
CA LEU A 81 1.28 4.19 4.72
C LEU A 81 2.50 3.99 5.61
N LYS A 82 2.47 4.49 6.85
CA LYS A 82 3.53 4.25 7.83
C LYS A 82 3.71 2.78 8.12
N GLN A 83 2.62 2.02 8.27
CA GLN A 83 2.69 0.56 8.44
C GLN A 83 3.34 -0.13 7.24
N VAL A 84 3.03 0.28 6.01
CA VAL A 84 3.68 -0.27 4.81
C VAL A 84 5.18 -0.02 4.82
N VAL A 85 5.62 1.18 5.19
CA VAL A 85 7.05 1.51 5.30
C VAL A 85 7.75 0.62 6.34
N GLU A 86 7.14 0.45 7.52
CA GLU A 86 7.69 -0.41 8.57
C GLU A 86 7.81 -1.89 8.13
N ILE A 87 6.81 -2.40 7.39
CA ILE A 87 6.88 -3.76 6.82
C ILE A 87 8.08 -3.89 5.89
N TYR A 88 8.26 -2.97 4.95
CA TYR A 88 9.40 -3.03 4.02
C TYR A 88 10.75 -2.86 4.72
N LYS A 89 10.82 -2.01 5.75
CA LYS A 89 12.03 -1.85 6.55
C LYS A 89 12.42 -3.18 7.21
N LYS A 90 11.48 -3.82 7.90
CA LYS A 90 11.69 -5.12 8.53
C LYS A 90 12.11 -6.20 7.52
N MET A 91 11.42 -6.27 6.38
CA MET A 91 11.80 -7.22 5.31
C MET A 91 13.24 -6.98 4.82
N GLY A 92 13.66 -5.71 4.69
CA GLY A 92 15.02 -5.37 4.31
C GLY A 92 16.06 -5.82 5.35
N GLU A 93 15.76 -5.63 6.63
CA GLU A 93 16.59 -6.12 7.74
C GLU A 93 16.69 -7.66 7.74
N ASP A 94 15.57 -8.36 7.54
CA ASP A 94 15.52 -9.83 7.48
C ASP A 94 16.34 -10.39 6.29
N VAL A 95 16.23 -9.76 5.11
CA VAL A 95 17.02 -10.14 3.93
C VAL A 95 18.51 -9.88 4.16
N GLN A 96 18.86 -8.75 4.77
CA GLN A 96 20.24 -8.41 5.07
C GLN A 96 20.87 -9.44 6.03
N ALA A 97 20.15 -9.82 7.09
CA ALA A 97 20.59 -10.85 8.03
C ALA A 97 20.84 -12.19 7.32
N MET A 98 19.92 -12.62 6.45
CA MET A 98 20.07 -13.86 5.68
C MET A 98 21.30 -13.82 4.76
N VAL A 99 21.59 -12.68 4.12
CA VAL A 99 22.78 -12.52 3.26
C VAL A 99 24.06 -12.61 4.10
N ASP A 100 24.08 -12.01 5.29
CA ASP A 100 25.25 -12.04 6.16
C ASP A 100 25.51 -13.43 6.74
N GLU A 101 24.46 -14.19 7.07
CA GLU A 101 24.56 -15.60 7.47
C GLU A 101 25.15 -16.48 6.35
N LEU A 102 24.68 -16.31 5.10
CA LEU A 102 25.21 -17.06 3.95
C LEU A 102 26.70 -16.77 3.71
N ARG A 103 27.12 -15.51 3.83
CA ARG A 103 28.54 -15.13 3.69
C ARG A 103 29.42 -15.75 4.78
N GLN A 104 28.92 -15.87 6.00
CA GLN A 104 29.66 -16.51 7.09
C GLN A 104 29.80 -18.01 6.88
N GLN A 105 28.78 -18.67 6.33
CA GLN A 105 28.84 -20.10 5.97
C GLN A 105 29.89 -20.36 4.89
N GLU A 106 29.92 -19.54 3.84
CA GLU A 106 30.93 -19.65 2.76
C GLU A 106 32.37 -19.48 3.27
N GLN A 107 32.58 -18.68 4.33
CA GLN A 107 33.91 -18.49 4.95
C GLN A 107 34.33 -19.62 5.90
N GLN A 108 33.40 -20.48 6.34
CA GLN A 108 33.69 -21.62 7.21
C GLN A 108 33.91 -22.93 6.43
N GLU A 109 33.46 -23.01 5.18
CA GLU A 109 33.61 -24.17 4.31
C GLU A 109 34.82 -24.10 3.35
N GLY A 110 35.57 -22.99 3.35
CA GLY A 110 36.80 -22.78 2.55
C GLY A 110 38.07 -22.71 3.38
#